data_AF-A0A842A2M3-F1
#
_entry.id   AF-A0A842A2M3-F1
#
_cell.length_a   1.000
_cell.length_b   1.000
_cell.length_c   1.000
_cell.angle_alpha   90.00
_cell.angle_beta   90.00
_cell.angle_gamma   90.00
#
_symmetry.space_group_name_H-M   'P 1'
#
loop_
_entity.id
_entity.type
_entity.pdbx_description
1 polymer ?
#
loop_
_entity_poly.entity_id
_entity_poly.type
_entity_poly.pdbx_seq_one_letter_code
_entity_poly.pdbx_strand_id
1 'polypeptide(L)'
;MQSQQQLEDDYLRDRKRLEEKEEALFQQKKKGLQALDSIAEASHYYLRDFAPEAMNIRRGMDGLESMRDDFGALHRKEKRRLDQELEDLTADYHRQQTIRSEREESL
;
A
#
# COMPACT_ATOMS: atom_id res chain seq x y z
N MET A 1 26.72 22.90 -3.90
CA MET A 1 26.84 21.56 -3.30
C MET A 1 25.86 21.49 -2.15
N GLN A 2 24.99 20.46 -2.09
CA GLN A 2 24.14 20.22 -0.92
C GLN A 2 25.04 19.87 0.28
N SER A 3 24.72 20.40 1.46
CA SER A 3 25.43 20.04 2.69
C SER A 3 25.08 18.61 3.12
N GLN A 4 25.89 17.99 3.99
CA GLN A 4 25.65 16.59 4.41
C GLN A 4 24.36 16.49 5.20
N GLN A 5 24.15 17.51 6.03
CA GLN A 5 22.91 17.76 6.73
C GLN A 5 21.72 17.83 5.78
N GLN A 6 21.83 18.58 4.68
CA GLN A 6 20.71 18.72 3.73
C GLN A 6 20.40 17.41 3.01
N LEU A 7 21.41 16.62 2.65
CA LEU A 7 21.23 15.29 2.06
C LEU A 7 20.54 14.32 3.03
N GLU A 8 20.94 14.33 4.30
CA GLU A 8 20.33 13.52 5.35
C GLU A 8 18.89 13.95 5.65
N ASP A 9 18.63 15.25 5.75
CA ASP A 9 17.29 15.80 5.98
C ASP A 9 16.34 15.45 4.83
N ASP A 10 16.80 15.55 3.58
CA ASP A 10 16.01 15.18 2.40
C ASP A 10 15.69 13.68 2.39
N TYR A 11 16.67 12.82 2.69
CA TYR A 11 16.47 11.38 2.81
C TYR A 11 15.45 11.02 3.90
N LEU A 12 15.62 11.57 5.11
CA LEU A 12 14.73 11.29 6.23
C LEU A 12 13.29 11.76 5.98
N ARG A 13 13.13 12.93 5.35
CA ARG A 13 11.82 13.45 4.96
C ARG A 13 11.15 12.52 3.96
N ASP A 14 11.87 12.13 2.91
CA ASP A 14 11.30 11.32 1.84
C ASP A 14 11.02 9.89 2.32
N ARG A 15 11.85 9.33 3.21
CA ARG A 15 11.62 8.05 3.88
C ARG A 15 10.35 8.10 4.72
N LYS A 16 10.20 9.12 5.56
CA LYS A 16 9.00 9.32 6.38
C LYS A 16 7.74 9.40 5.53
N ARG A 17 7.80 10.11 4.39
CA ARG A 17 6.67 10.19 3.46
C ARG A 17 6.29 8.82 2.88
N LEU A 18 7.26 7.96 2.58
CA LEU A 18 6.99 6.60 2.09
C LEU A 18 6.38 5.73 3.20
N GLU A 19 6.89 5.83 4.44
CA GLU A 19 6.32 5.15 5.62
C GLU A 19 4.85 5.56 5.86
N GLU A 20 4.55 6.86 5.76
CA GLU A 20 3.18 7.39 5.89
C GLU A 20 2.25 6.85 4.78
N LYS A 21 2.75 6.68 3.54
CA LYS A 21 1.98 6.07 2.45
C LYS A 21 1.71 4.59 2.71
N GLU A 22 2.68 3.84 3.25
CA GLU A 22 2.49 2.43 3.59
C GLU A 22 1.42 2.26 4.66
N GLU A 23 1.46 3.08 5.71
CA GLU A 23 0.44 3.08 6.76
C GLU A 23 -0.95 3.43 6.19
N ALA A 24 -1.03 4.46 5.35
CA ALA A 24 -2.28 4.83 4.69
C ALA A 24 -2.83 3.68 3.82
N LEU A 25 -1.95 2.99 3.08
CA LEU A 25 -2.31 1.84 2.26
C LEU A 25 -2.82 0.67 3.12
N PHE A 26 -2.23 0.43 4.28
CA PHE A 26 -2.71 -0.57 5.24
C PHE A 26 -4.10 -0.23 5.79
N GLN A 27 -4.32 1.03 6.19
CA GLN A 27 -5.61 1.49 6.69
C GLN A 27 -6.69 1.44 5.61
N GLN A 28 -6.36 1.79 4.36
CA GLN A 28 -7.28 1.65 3.23
C GLN A 28 -7.66 0.18 3.00
N LYS A 29 -6.70 -0.73 3.05
CA LYS A 29 -7.00 -2.17 2.93
C LYS A 29 -7.95 -2.64 4.03
N LYS A 30 -7.66 -2.28 5.28
CA LYS A 30 -8.49 -2.66 6.42
C LYS A 30 -9.94 -2.16 6.25
N LYS A 31 -10.12 -0.88 5.94
CA LYS A 31 -11.44 -0.28 5.73
C LYS A 31 -12.17 -0.89 4.53
N GLY A 32 -11.47 -1.14 3.43
CA GLY A 32 -12.04 -1.74 2.23
C GLY A 32 -12.55 -3.16 2.48
N LEU A 33 -11.76 -3.99 3.18
CA LEU A 33 -12.19 -5.35 3.55
C LEU A 33 -13.38 -5.33 4.51
N GLN A 34 -13.37 -4.45 5.52
CA GLN A 34 -14.49 -4.28 6.44
C GLN A 34 -15.77 -3.86 5.73
N ALA A 35 -15.68 -2.99 4.71
CA ALA A 35 -16.83 -2.59 3.92
C ALA A 35 -17.41 -3.76 3.11
N LEU A 36 -16.55 -4.58 2.49
CA LEU A 36 -16.98 -5.77 1.78
C LEU A 36 -17.66 -6.79 2.71
N ASP A 37 -17.08 -7.03 3.89
CA ASP A 37 -17.66 -7.93 4.89
C ASP A 37 -19.03 -7.40 5.36
N SER A 38 -19.15 -6.09 5.61
CA SER A 38 -20.42 -5.46 6.01
C SER A 38 -21.50 -5.57 4.92
N ILE A 39 -21.12 -5.41 3.66
CA ILE A 39 -22.05 -5.57 2.53
C ILE A 39 -22.49 -7.02 2.41
N ALA A 40 -21.58 -7.99 2.57
CA ALA A 40 -21.90 -9.41 2.54
C ALA A 40 -22.88 -9.77 3.66
N GLU A 41 -22.62 -9.33 4.89
CA GLU A 41 -23.47 -9.56 6.05
C GLU A 41 -24.87 -8.95 5.86
N ALA A 42 -24.95 -7.68 5.47
CA ALA A 42 -26.23 -7.00 5.23
C ALA A 42 -27.01 -7.66 4.10
N SER A 43 -26.33 -7.97 2.99
CA SER A 43 -26.96 -8.64 1.84
C SER A 43 -27.48 -10.02 2.22
N HIS A 44 -26.72 -10.79 3.01
CA HIS A 44 -27.20 -12.07 3.51
C HIS A 44 -28.40 -11.89 4.44
N TYR A 45 -28.33 -10.99 5.42
CA TYR A 45 -29.39 -10.76 6.40
C TYR A 45 -30.71 -10.32 5.74
N TYR A 46 -30.66 -9.33 4.84
CA TYR A 46 -31.87 -8.77 4.23
C TYR A 46 -32.42 -9.61 3.08
N LEU A 47 -31.59 -10.36 2.35
CA LEU A 47 -32.06 -11.10 1.17
C LEU A 47 -32.42 -12.55 1.48
N ARG A 48 -31.99 -13.11 2.62
CA ARG A 48 -32.22 -14.52 2.98
C ARG A 48 -33.70 -14.92 2.91
N ASP A 49 -34.60 -14.03 3.31
CA ASP A 49 -36.03 -14.31 3.40
C ASP A 49 -36.81 -13.82 2.16
N PHE A 50 -36.15 -13.12 1.24
CA PHE A 50 -36.78 -12.45 0.08
C PHE A 50 -36.31 -12.97 -1.28
N ALA A 51 -35.24 -13.76 -1.35
CA ALA A 51 -34.78 -14.34 -2.61
C ALA A 51 -35.44 -15.71 -2.84
N PRO A 52 -36.42 -15.82 -3.77
CA PRO A 52 -36.99 -17.11 -4.14
C PRO A 52 -35.96 -18.03 -4.84
N GLU A 53 -34.87 -17.46 -5.37
CA GLU A 53 -33.78 -18.18 -6.01
C GLU A 53 -32.46 -17.95 -5.26
N ALA A 54 -32.03 -18.94 -4.46
CA ALA A 54 -30.75 -18.94 -3.76
C ALA A 54 -29.53 -18.71 -4.69
N MET A 55 -29.70 -18.94 -6.00
CA MET A 55 -28.66 -18.79 -7.01
C MET A 55 -28.22 -17.32 -7.21
N ASN A 56 -29.15 -16.35 -7.13
CA ASN A 56 -28.82 -14.94 -7.33
C ASN A 56 -28.05 -14.37 -6.12
N ILE A 57 -28.42 -14.76 -4.89
CA ILE A 57 -27.66 -14.42 -3.69
C ILE A 57 -26.25 -15.02 -3.78
N ARG A 58 -26.14 -16.31 -4.12
CA ARG A 58 -24.84 -16.97 -4.25
C ARG A 58 -23.94 -16.24 -5.26
N ARG A 59 -24.46 -15.90 -6.44
CA ARG A 59 -23.70 -15.15 -7.45
C ARG A 59 -23.23 -13.78 -6.96
N GLY A 60 -24.05 -13.08 -6.17
CA GLY A 60 -23.67 -11.82 -5.53
C GLY A 60 -22.54 -12.00 -4.53
N MET A 61 -22.58 -13.07 -3.73
CA MET A 61 -21.52 -13.41 -2.76
C MET A 61 -20.22 -13.80 -3.46
N ASP A 62 -20.30 -14.63 -4.50
CA ASP A 62 -19.13 -14.98 -5.33
C ASP A 62 -18.50 -13.72 -5.95
N GLY A 63 -19.33 -12.74 -6.34
CA GLY A 63 -18.86 -11.44 -6.83
C GLY A 63 -18.13 -10.62 -5.76
N LEU A 64 -18.63 -10.60 -4.52
CA LEU A 64 -17.97 -9.94 -3.39
C LEU A 64 -16.64 -10.60 -3.04
N GLU A 65 -16.56 -11.93 -3.13
CA GLU A 65 -15.32 -12.68 -2.93
C GLU A 65 -14.28 -12.35 -4.01
N SER A 66 -14.69 -12.32 -5.29
CA SER A 66 -13.82 -11.86 -6.38
C SER A 66 -13.29 -10.44 -6.16
N MET A 67 -14.16 -9.51 -5.71
CA MET A 67 -13.72 -8.14 -5.38
C MET A 67 -12.71 -8.12 -4.22
N ARG A 68 -12.87 -9.01 -3.23
CA ARG A 68 -11.93 -9.15 -2.12
C ARG A 68 -10.54 -9.57 -2.61
N ASP A 69 -10.50 -10.54 -3.52
CA ASP A 69 -9.27 -11.05 -4.10
C ASP A 69 -8.55 -10.02 -4.97
N ASP A 70 -9.31 -9.33 -5.83
CA ASP A 70 -8.80 -8.23 -6.67
C ASP A 70 -8.23 -7.12 -5.81
N PHE A 71 -8.95 -6.72 -4.77
CA PHE A 71 -8.49 -5.71 -3.82
C PHE A 71 -7.22 -6.15 -3.08
N GLY A 72 -7.15 -7.42 -2.67
CA GLY A 72 -5.95 -8.01 -2.09
C GLY A 72 -4.76 -8.00 -3.05
N ALA A 73 -4.98 -8.29 -4.33
CA ALA A 73 -3.95 -8.26 -5.37
C ALA A 73 -3.44 -6.84 -5.63
N LEU A 74 -4.34 -5.87 -5.74
CA LEU A 74 -3.99 -4.45 -5.91
C LEU A 74 -3.16 -3.94 -4.73
N HIS A 75 -3.57 -4.24 -3.49
CA HIS A 75 -2.81 -3.86 -2.32
C HIS A 75 -1.41 -4.48 -2.30
N ARG A 76 -1.27 -5.77 -2.66
CA ARG A 76 0.07 -6.41 -2.77
C ARG A 76 0.94 -5.74 -3.81
N LYS A 77 0.36 -5.35 -4.95
CA LYS A 77 1.08 -4.65 -6.02
C LYS A 77 1.58 -3.29 -5.54
N GLU A 78 0.72 -2.52 -4.87
CA GLU A 78 1.09 -1.19 -4.37
C GLU A 78 2.11 -1.27 -3.23
N LYS A 79 1.98 -2.25 -2.32
CA LYS A 79 2.97 -2.49 -1.27
C LYS A 79 4.36 -2.76 -1.87
N ARG A 80 4.45 -3.69 -2.84
CA ARG A 80 5.72 -3.98 -3.54
C ARG A 80 6.33 -2.75 -4.20
N ARG A 81 5.48 -1.88 -4.75
CA ARG A 81 5.95 -0.63 -5.35
C ARG A 81 6.55 0.30 -4.30
N LEU A 82 5.89 0.48 -3.14
CA LEU A 82 6.41 1.29 -2.05
C LEU A 82 7.72 0.72 -1.47
N ASP A 83 7.79 -0.61 -1.33
CA ASP A 83 9.02 -1.30 -0.90
C ASP A 83 10.17 -0.99 -1.87
N GLN A 84 9.93 -1.07 -3.19
CA GLN A 84 10.93 -0.71 -4.20
C GLN A 84 11.32 0.77 -4.15
N GLU A 85 10.35 1.68 -4.00
CA GLU A 85 10.62 3.12 -3.88
C GLU A 85 11.52 3.43 -2.66
N LEU A 86 11.36 2.68 -1.56
CA LEU A 86 12.18 2.81 -0.36
C LEU A 86 13.60 2.26 -0.56
N GLU A 87 13.73 1.10 -1.21
CA GLU A 87 15.02 0.52 -1.57
C GLU A 87 15.81 1.46 -2.50
N ASP A 88 15.16 1.98 -3.53
CA ASP A 88 15.77 2.91 -4.48
C ASP A 88 16.22 4.20 -3.80
N LEU A 89 15.39 4.77 -2.91
CA LEU A 89 15.73 5.94 -2.10
C LEU A 89 16.96 5.70 -1.23
N THR A 90 17.03 4.53 -0.59
CA THR A 90 18.13 4.16 0.31
C THR A 90 19.42 3.94 -0.49
N ALA A 91 19.34 3.26 -1.62
CA ALA A 91 20.48 3.05 -2.51
C ALA A 91 21.02 4.37 -3.07
N ASP A 92 20.15 5.29 -3.44
CA ASP A 92 20.56 6.60 -3.96
C ASP A 92 21.23 7.45 -2.86
N TYR A 93 20.68 7.46 -1.64
CA TYR A 93 21.30 8.13 -0.50
C TYR A 93 22.73 7.63 -0.25
N HIS A 94 22.94 6.31 -0.20
CA HIS A 94 24.27 5.73 -0.01
C HIS A 94 25.23 6.05 -1.17
N ARG A 95 24.74 6.01 -2.41
CA ARG A 95 25.55 6.40 -3.58
C ARG A 95 26.01 7.85 -3.48
N GLN A 96 25.11 8.77 -3.10
CA GLN A 96 25.45 10.18 -2.93
C GLN A 96 26.44 10.42 -1.79
N GLN A 97 26.35 9.64 -0.70
CA GLN A 97 27.37 9.66 0.36
C GLN A 97 28.74 9.23 -0.15
N THR A 98 28.85 8.09 -0.84
CA THR A 98 30.13 7.57 -1.34
C THR A 98 30.81 8.54 -2.31
N ILE A 99 30.08 9.04 -3.31
CA ILE A 99 30.61 10.00 -4.30
C ILE A 99 31.18 11.23 -3.61
N ARG A 100 30.57 11.63 -2.49
CA ARG A 100 31.00 12.80 -1.78
C ARG A 100 32.22 12.55 -0.91
N SER A 101 32.29 11.43 -0.19
CA SER A 101 33.48 11.04 0.56
C SER A 101 34.70 10.95 -0.35
N GLU A 102 34.56 10.34 -1.53
CA GLU A 102 35.63 10.24 -2.53
C GLU A 102 36.11 11.62 -3.03
N ARG A 103 35.20 12.61 -3.12
CA ARG A 103 35.53 13.99 -3.51
C ARG A 103 36.18 14.79 -2.39
N GLU A 104 35.80 14.55 -1.14
CA GLU A 104 36.41 15.18 0.03
C GLU A 104 37.82 14.62 0.29
N GLU A 105 38.08 13.35 -0.03
CA GLU A 105 39.43 12.73 0.06
C GLU A 105 40.37 13.13 -1.09
N SER A 106 39.85 13.68 -2.19
CA SER A 106 40.62 14.10 -3.37
C SER A 106 41.03 15.60 -3.36
N LEU A 107 40.71 16.33 -2.29
CA LEU A 107 40.99 17.76 -2.08
C LEU A 107 42.03 17.96 -0.97
#